data_AF-A0A928L6R1-F1
#
_entry.id   AF-A0A928L6R1-F1
#
_cell.length_a   1.000
_cell.length_b   1.000
_cell.length_c   1.000
_cell.angle_alpha   90.00
_cell.angle_beta   90.00
_cell.angle_gamma   90.00
#
_symmetry.space_group_name_H-M   'P 1'
#
loop_
_entity.id
_entity.type
_entity.pdbx_description
1 polymer ?
#
loop_
_entity_poly.entity_id
_entity_poly.type
_entity_poly.pdbx_seq_one_letter_code
_entity_poly.pdbx_strand_id
1 'polypeptide(L)'
;MYCNNCGKELPDGSAFCNFCGNKLNAASNNENINSNNSDSKSNESIKDKLASGKDAINRKDWRGAERFYGAVLLEDPTQYEAIFYDSYSKAMETMSVQEVFKRKAEMDVLHTVLLDLPNHYEPDDTANLEMCAGIIEALKNLIGCSFVFSQTKNGYGMVIASNANETYAIFVQTVKNLKKVMDDLSQKADKLSLHRKALDFYNVAKALSWDYTSKVAISNDINKWVDEEMQTIETLRRIPIDAYWKEHAEERTALETEKQNALAEIEKLNGEIESLAEYTACKEIEDELKNLDDQLAGTGVAGIFKELGSSAKEKGFKSILGLKDSVSNKMNDKKDLKSKKSDAEKRLEEAKSRLDIASKDFNEKIITLQSRVNEIDEEFNKDR
;
A
#
# COMPACT_ATOMS: atom_id res chain seq x y z
N MET A 1 -26.10 -43.95 -23.68
CA MET A 1 -24.94 -43.60 -22.81
C MET A 1 -24.92 -42.10 -22.47
N TYR A 2 -24.27 -41.61 -21.40
CA TYR A 2 -24.21 -40.16 -21.10
C TYR A 2 -22.81 -39.57 -21.35
N CYS A 3 -22.75 -38.32 -21.82
CA CYS A 3 -21.47 -37.63 -22.00
C CYS A 3 -20.82 -37.34 -20.64
N ASN A 4 -19.60 -37.83 -20.42
CA ASN A 4 -18.80 -37.55 -19.22
C ASN A 4 -18.39 -36.07 -19.04
N ASN A 5 -18.52 -35.25 -20.09
CA ASN A 5 -18.16 -33.83 -20.05
C ASN A 5 -19.37 -32.91 -19.88
N CYS A 6 -20.52 -33.22 -20.49
CA CYS A 6 -21.71 -32.34 -20.44
C CYS A 6 -23.00 -32.99 -19.91
N GLY A 7 -22.96 -34.27 -19.54
CA GLY A 7 -24.09 -34.97 -18.88
C GLY A 7 -25.31 -35.24 -19.76
N LYS A 8 -25.31 -34.86 -21.05
CA LYS A 8 -26.43 -35.14 -21.96
C LYS A 8 -26.42 -36.61 -22.41
N GLU A 9 -27.62 -37.16 -22.60
CA GLU A 9 -27.82 -38.49 -23.15
C GLU A 9 -27.39 -38.54 -24.62
N LEU A 10 -26.64 -39.56 -24.96
CA LEU A 10 -26.06 -39.80 -26.27
C LEU A 10 -26.58 -41.12 -26.84
N PRO A 11 -26.88 -41.15 -28.16
CA PRO A 11 -27.19 -42.38 -28.87
C PRO A 11 -26.08 -43.42 -28.71
N ASP A 12 -26.44 -44.69 -28.58
CA ASP A 12 -25.47 -45.78 -28.43
C ASP A 12 -24.58 -45.89 -29.68
N GLY A 13 -23.26 -46.05 -29.46
CA GLY A 13 -22.25 -46.08 -30.53
C GLY A 13 -21.69 -44.70 -30.93
N SER A 14 -22.07 -43.62 -30.24
CA SER A 14 -21.53 -42.27 -30.51
C SER A 14 -20.03 -42.19 -30.19
N ALA A 15 -19.19 -41.92 -31.20
CA ALA A 15 -17.75 -41.70 -31.01
C ALA A 15 -17.42 -40.31 -30.43
N PHE A 16 -18.36 -39.37 -30.50
CA PHE A 16 -18.23 -38.01 -29.99
C PHE A 16 -19.59 -37.52 -29.48
N CYS A 17 -19.57 -36.61 -28.52
CA CYS A 17 -20.78 -35.93 -28.04
C CYS A 17 -21.25 -34.91 -29.09
N ASN A 18 -22.47 -35.11 -29.63
CA ASN A 18 -23.11 -34.19 -30.57
C ASN A 18 -23.49 -32.83 -29.94
N PHE A 19 -23.39 -32.67 -28.62
CA PHE A 19 -23.72 -31.43 -27.92
C PHE A 19 -22.51 -30.60 -27.50
N CYS A 20 -21.41 -31.22 -27.07
CA CYS A 20 -20.21 -30.50 -26.60
C CYS A 20 -18.93 -30.84 -27.36
N GLY A 21 -18.98 -31.76 -28.34
CA GLY A 21 -17.83 -32.15 -29.17
C GLY A 21 -16.83 -33.09 -28.51
N ASN A 22 -17.04 -33.50 -27.24
CA ASN A 22 -16.08 -34.36 -26.53
C ASN A 22 -16.00 -35.77 -27.13
N LYS A 23 -14.79 -36.32 -27.28
CA LYS A 23 -14.56 -37.66 -27.83
C LYS A 23 -14.84 -38.74 -26.80
N LEU A 24 -15.57 -39.77 -27.20
CA LEU A 24 -15.90 -40.93 -26.36
C LEU A 24 -14.99 -42.10 -26.77
N ASN A 25 -14.20 -42.61 -25.83
CA ASN A 25 -13.25 -43.69 -26.10
C ASN A 25 -14.00 -45.01 -26.28
N ALA A 26 -13.85 -45.64 -27.45
CA ALA A 26 -14.44 -46.93 -27.77
C ALA A 26 -13.46 -48.08 -27.52
N ALA A 27 -13.91 -49.07 -26.73
CA ALA A 27 -13.68 -50.52 -26.84
C ALA A 27 -13.35 -51.20 -25.50
N SER A 28 -13.89 -52.42 -25.38
CA SER A 28 -14.30 -53.16 -24.19
C SER A 28 -13.55 -54.50 -24.02
N ASN A 29 -13.49 -54.99 -22.77
CA ASN A 29 -13.21 -56.37 -22.29
C ASN A 29 -11.79 -56.91 -22.59
N ASN A 30 -10.92 -57.32 -21.65
CA ASN A 30 -11.06 -58.31 -20.57
C ASN A 30 -9.80 -58.30 -19.65
N GLU A 31 -9.94 -58.81 -18.42
CA GLU A 31 -8.87 -59.31 -17.50
C GLU A 31 -7.84 -58.31 -16.92
N ASN A 32 -8.14 -57.78 -15.73
CA ASN A 32 -7.52 -58.32 -14.51
C ASN A 32 -8.18 -57.76 -13.25
N ILE A 33 -8.69 -58.69 -12.45
CA ILE A 33 -9.17 -58.48 -11.10
C ILE A 33 -7.97 -58.07 -10.25
N ASN A 34 -7.96 -56.81 -9.81
CA ASN A 34 -7.35 -56.47 -8.55
C ASN A 34 -8.37 -55.63 -7.77
N SER A 35 -9.17 -56.36 -7.01
CA SER A 35 -10.06 -55.82 -5.97
C SER A 35 -9.25 -54.90 -5.06
N ASN A 36 -9.57 -53.61 -5.09
CA ASN A 36 -9.61 -52.69 -3.95
C ASN A 36 -9.97 -51.28 -4.45
N ASN A 37 -11.25 -51.06 -4.71
CA ASN A 37 -12.02 -49.98 -4.06
C ASN A 37 -13.45 -50.01 -4.58
N SER A 38 -14.29 -50.54 -3.70
CA SER A 38 -15.74 -50.36 -3.64
C SER A 38 -16.16 -48.90 -3.84
N ASP A 39 -17.33 -48.73 -4.44
CA ASP A 39 -18.34 -47.74 -4.08
C ASP A 39 -17.91 -46.70 -3.04
N SER A 40 -17.62 -45.49 -3.51
CA SER A 40 -17.77 -44.29 -2.70
C SER A 40 -18.46 -43.22 -3.55
N LYS A 41 -19.80 -43.23 -3.53
CA LYS A 41 -20.50 -41.95 -3.44
C LYS A 41 -19.94 -41.30 -2.17
N SER A 42 -18.95 -40.43 -2.31
CA SER A 42 -18.53 -39.61 -1.18
C SER A 42 -19.75 -38.80 -0.78
N ASN A 43 -20.27 -39.05 0.43
CA ASN A 43 -21.03 -38.03 1.15
C ASN A 43 -20.03 -36.91 1.46
N GLU A 44 -19.65 -36.14 0.45
CA GLU A 44 -18.81 -34.96 0.60
C GLU A 44 -19.61 -33.98 1.46
N SER A 45 -19.08 -33.68 2.64
CA SER A 45 -19.78 -32.81 3.59
C SER A 45 -19.86 -31.38 3.06
N ILE A 46 -20.78 -30.57 3.58
CA ILE A 46 -20.84 -29.14 3.25
C ILE A 46 -19.46 -28.46 3.45
N LYS A 47 -18.72 -28.87 4.50
CA LYS A 47 -17.38 -28.35 4.77
C LYS A 47 -16.38 -28.68 3.68
N ASP A 48 -16.41 -29.90 3.15
CA ASP A 48 -15.53 -30.32 2.06
C ASP A 48 -15.85 -29.56 0.78
N LYS A 49 -17.14 -29.35 0.47
CA LYS A 49 -17.57 -28.54 -0.68
C LYS A 49 -17.15 -27.08 -0.57
N LEU A 50 -17.27 -26.47 0.61
CA LEU A 50 -16.79 -25.11 0.88
C LEU A 50 -15.26 -25.02 0.70
N ALA A 51 -14.51 -26.01 1.20
CA ALA A 51 -13.06 -26.05 1.01
C ALA A 51 -12.67 -26.20 -0.47
N SER A 52 -13.34 -27.08 -1.21
CA SER A 52 -13.18 -27.25 -2.66
C SER A 52 -13.52 -25.98 -3.44
N GLY A 53 -14.57 -25.26 -3.02
CA GLY A 53 -14.93 -23.95 -3.56
C GLY A 53 -13.84 -22.90 -3.34
N LYS A 54 -13.27 -22.82 -2.14
CA LYS A 54 -12.14 -21.93 -1.81
C LYS A 54 -10.91 -22.22 -2.66
N ASP A 55 -10.57 -23.50 -2.83
CA ASP A 55 -9.46 -23.91 -3.70
C ASP A 55 -9.70 -23.54 -5.17
N ALA A 56 -10.94 -23.69 -5.66
CA ALA A 56 -11.31 -23.26 -7.01
C ALA A 56 -11.16 -21.74 -7.20
N ILE A 57 -11.59 -20.92 -6.22
CA ILE A 57 -11.37 -19.46 -6.22
C ILE A 57 -9.87 -19.13 -6.28
N ASN A 58 -9.04 -19.79 -5.48
CA ASN A 58 -7.59 -19.57 -5.46
C ASN A 58 -6.93 -19.93 -6.80
N ARG A 59 -7.43 -20.96 -7.48
CA ARG A 59 -6.99 -21.37 -8.82
C ARG A 59 -7.59 -20.54 -9.95
N LYS A 60 -8.48 -19.59 -9.64
CA LYS A 60 -9.26 -18.79 -10.61
C LYS A 60 -10.13 -19.66 -11.52
N ASP A 61 -10.55 -20.83 -11.03
CA ASP A 61 -11.52 -21.71 -11.67
C ASP A 61 -12.93 -21.29 -11.24
N TRP A 62 -13.45 -20.25 -11.88
CA TRP A 62 -14.72 -19.64 -11.49
C TRP A 62 -15.91 -20.58 -11.73
N ARG A 63 -15.90 -21.37 -12.82
CA ARG A 63 -16.93 -22.39 -13.06
C ARG A 63 -16.88 -23.53 -12.05
N GLY A 64 -15.68 -23.96 -11.67
CA GLY A 64 -15.50 -24.92 -10.60
C GLY A 64 -16.03 -24.38 -9.28
N ALA A 65 -15.69 -23.13 -8.93
CA ALA A 65 -16.18 -22.47 -7.74
C ALA A 65 -17.72 -22.35 -7.73
N GLU A 66 -18.33 -21.86 -8.82
CA GLU A 66 -19.79 -21.79 -8.98
C GLU A 66 -20.44 -23.16 -8.75
N ARG A 67 -19.88 -24.24 -9.31
CA ARG A 67 -20.39 -25.59 -9.12
C ARG A 67 -20.33 -26.04 -7.66
N PHE A 68 -19.22 -25.79 -6.97
CA PHE A 68 -19.08 -26.19 -5.56
C PHE A 68 -20.01 -25.41 -4.64
N TYR A 69 -20.06 -24.09 -4.79
CA TYR A 69 -20.96 -23.25 -3.98
C TYR A 69 -22.43 -23.49 -4.32
N GLY A 70 -22.77 -23.70 -5.59
CA GLY A 70 -24.12 -24.12 -5.98
C GLY A 70 -24.54 -25.47 -5.37
N ALA A 71 -23.62 -26.42 -5.25
CA ALA A 71 -23.89 -27.69 -4.57
C ALA A 71 -24.13 -27.51 -3.06
N VAL A 72 -23.42 -26.57 -2.40
CA VAL A 72 -23.69 -26.19 -1.01
C VAL A 72 -25.10 -25.60 -0.91
N LEU A 73 -25.49 -24.68 -1.80
CA LEU A 73 -26.79 -24.02 -1.77
C LEU A 73 -27.98 -24.95 -2.04
N LEU A 74 -27.76 -26.08 -2.72
CA LEU A 74 -28.79 -27.12 -2.86
C LEU A 74 -29.08 -27.85 -1.54
N GLU A 75 -28.08 -27.95 -0.66
CA GLU A 75 -28.18 -28.63 0.63
C GLU A 75 -28.52 -27.67 1.78
N ASP A 76 -27.93 -26.47 1.75
CA ASP A 76 -28.17 -25.38 2.69
C ASP A 76 -28.31 -24.04 1.92
N PRO A 77 -29.54 -23.67 1.54
CA PRO A 77 -29.81 -22.41 0.84
C PRO A 77 -29.51 -21.15 1.65
N THR A 78 -29.27 -21.28 2.96
CA THR A 78 -29.03 -20.16 3.87
C THR A 78 -27.55 -19.92 4.14
N GLN A 79 -26.67 -20.78 3.63
CA GLN A 79 -25.22 -20.65 3.81
C GLN A 79 -24.67 -19.41 3.08
N TYR A 80 -24.53 -18.31 3.81
CA TYR A 80 -24.21 -17.00 3.25
C TYR A 80 -22.86 -16.97 2.51
N GLU A 81 -21.84 -17.67 3.03
CA GLU A 81 -20.54 -17.78 2.34
C GLU A 81 -20.72 -18.33 0.92
N ALA A 82 -21.57 -19.35 0.75
CA ALA A 82 -21.85 -19.93 -0.55
C ALA A 82 -22.70 -19.01 -1.43
N ILE A 83 -23.66 -18.27 -0.87
CA ILE A 83 -24.45 -17.26 -1.61
C ILE A 83 -23.52 -16.21 -2.20
N PHE A 84 -22.60 -15.67 -1.37
CA PHE A 84 -21.64 -14.69 -1.84
C PHE A 84 -20.72 -15.26 -2.92
N TYR A 85 -20.05 -16.38 -2.65
CA TYR A 85 -19.05 -16.87 -3.59
C TYR A 85 -19.64 -17.46 -4.88
N ASP A 86 -20.88 -17.94 -4.87
CA ASP A 86 -21.62 -18.27 -6.11
C ASP A 86 -21.81 -17.02 -6.98
N SER A 87 -22.35 -15.93 -6.41
CA SER A 87 -22.54 -14.66 -7.14
C SER A 87 -21.22 -14.03 -7.59
N TYR A 88 -20.18 -14.12 -6.76
CA TYR A 88 -18.83 -13.65 -7.07
C TYR A 88 -18.22 -14.42 -8.25
N SER A 89 -18.38 -15.74 -8.28
CA SER A 89 -17.83 -16.59 -9.34
C SER A 89 -18.49 -16.28 -10.69
N LYS A 90 -19.81 -16.09 -10.69
CA LYS A 90 -20.57 -15.66 -11.88
C LYS A 90 -20.11 -14.29 -12.37
N ALA A 91 -19.95 -13.32 -11.47
CA ALA A 91 -19.41 -12.01 -11.79
C ALA A 91 -18.01 -12.11 -12.42
N MET A 92 -17.11 -12.91 -11.86
CA MET A 92 -15.75 -13.09 -12.37
C MET A 92 -15.71 -13.75 -13.75
N GLU A 93 -16.58 -14.72 -14.06
CA GLU A 93 -16.71 -15.28 -15.41
C GLU A 93 -17.01 -14.18 -16.45
N THR A 94 -17.81 -13.17 -16.09
CA THR A 94 -18.15 -12.08 -17.02
C THR A 94 -16.97 -11.15 -17.36
N MET A 95 -15.86 -11.22 -16.61
CA MET A 95 -14.65 -10.45 -16.92
C MET A 95 -13.97 -10.95 -18.19
N SER A 96 -14.22 -12.20 -18.59
CA SER A 96 -13.63 -12.81 -19.79
C SER A 96 -14.49 -12.65 -21.06
N VAL A 97 -15.66 -12.01 -20.97
CA VAL A 97 -16.55 -11.77 -22.12
C VAL A 97 -16.61 -10.28 -22.48
N GLN A 98 -16.92 -9.97 -23.75
CA GLN A 98 -17.04 -8.59 -24.24
C GLN A 98 -18.35 -7.91 -23.81
N GLU A 99 -19.36 -8.69 -23.38
CA GLU A 99 -20.71 -8.20 -23.10
C GLU A 99 -20.80 -7.49 -21.75
N VAL A 100 -20.67 -6.16 -21.80
CA VAL A 100 -20.76 -5.30 -20.60
C VAL A 100 -22.12 -5.36 -19.90
N PHE A 101 -23.22 -5.55 -20.63
CA PHE A 101 -24.56 -5.69 -20.03
C PHE A 101 -24.68 -6.95 -19.18
N LYS A 102 -24.08 -8.06 -19.64
CA LYS A 102 -24.05 -9.31 -18.87
C LYS A 102 -23.21 -9.13 -17.60
N ARG A 103 -22.04 -8.48 -17.72
CA ARG A 103 -21.21 -8.11 -16.56
C ARG A 103 -21.97 -7.28 -15.55
N LYS A 104 -22.70 -6.25 -16.02
CA LYS A 104 -23.53 -5.42 -15.15
C LYS A 104 -24.59 -6.23 -14.41
N ALA A 105 -25.33 -7.09 -15.11
CA ALA A 105 -26.38 -7.89 -14.51
C ALA A 105 -25.86 -8.81 -13.38
N GLU A 106 -24.75 -9.53 -13.62
CA GLU A 106 -24.16 -10.41 -12.58
C GLU A 106 -23.55 -9.59 -11.42
N MET A 107 -22.96 -8.42 -11.72
CA MET A 107 -22.41 -7.52 -10.71
C MET A 107 -23.50 -6.88 -9.84
N ASP A 108 -24.66 -6.54 -10.40
CA ASP A 108 -25.81 -6.01 -9.64
C ASP A 108 -26.33 -7.06 -8.64
N VAL A 109 -26.30 -8.34 -9.00
CA VAL A 109 -26.62 -9.45 -8.08
C VAL A 109 -25.56 -9.53 -6.98
N LEU A 110 -24.27 -9.57 -7.33
CA LEU A 110 -23.18 -9.59 -6.34
C LEU A 110 -23.25 -8.38 -5.38
N HIS A 111 -23.56 -7.19 -5.88
CA HIS A 111 -23.72 -5.98 -5.06
C HIS A 111 -24.89 -6.08 -4.10
N THR A 112 -26.00 -6.67 -4.55
CA THR A 112 -27.16 -6.92 -3.69
C THR A 112 -26.80 -7.89 -2.57
N VAL A 113 -26.12 -8.99 -2.90
CA VAL A 113 -25.63 -9.94 -1.90
C VAL A 113 -24.67 -9.25 -0.94
N LEU A 114 -23.63 -8.56 -1.44
CA LEU A 114 -22.67 -7.84 -0.60
C LEU A 114 -23.35 -6.90 0.42
N LEU A 115 -24.35 -6.14 -0.01
CA LEU A 115 -25.08 -5.21 0.86
C LEU A 115 -25.91 -5.91 1.95
N ASP A 116 -26.21 -7.20 1.79
CA ASP A 116 -26.89 -8.02 2.80
C ASP A 116 -25.92 -8.62 3.84
N LEU A 117 -24.59 -8.58 3.58
CA LEU A 117 -23.57 -9.16 4.47
C LEU A 117 -23.74 -8.77 5.95
N PRO A 118 -24.00 -7.49 6.30
CA PRO A 118 -24.17 -7.13 7.70
C PRO A 118 -25.28 -7.92 8.40
N ASN A 119 -26.35 -8.33 7.71
CA ASN A 119 -27.46 -9.09 8.29
C ASN A 119 -27.06 -10.53 8.67
N HIS A 120 -26.00 -11.05 8.07
CA HIS A 120 -25.48 -12.41 8.32
C HIS A 120 -24.17 -12.39 9.11
N TYR A 121 -23.81 -11.26 9.71
CA TYR A 121 -22.62 -11.12 10.54
C TYR A 121 -22.96 -11.24 12.03
N GLU A 122 -22.39 -12.26 12.67
CA GLU A 122 -22.37 -12.45 14.12
C GLU A 122 -20.98 -12.13 14.71
N PRO A 123 -20.82 -11.05 15.50
CA PRO A 123 -19.51 -10.56 15.98
C PRO A 123 -18.64 -11.51 16.80
N ASP A 124 -19.27 -12.44 17.50
CA ASP A 124 -18.62 -13.36 18.43
C ASP A 124 -18.33 -14.71 17.79
N ASP A 125 -18.79 -14.94 16.56
CA ASP A 125 -18.43 -16.11 15.77
C ASP A 125 -17.17 -15.83 14.94
N THR A 126 -16.09 -16.53 15.29
CA THR A 126 -14.82 -16.45 14.57
C THR A 126 -14.95 -16.85 13.10
N ALA A 127 -15.83 -17.80 12.77
CA ALA A 127 -16.04 -18.22 11.39
C ALA A 127 -16.71 -17.11 10.55
N ASN A 128 -17.65 -16.37 11.15
CA ASN A 128 -18.27 -15.19 10.54
C ASN A 128 -17.25 -14.07 10.28
N LEU A 129 -16.32 -13.84 11.22
CA LEU A 129 -15.24 -12.87 11.06
C LEU A 129 -14.29 -13.26 9.91
N GLU A 130 -13.89 -14.54 9.84
CA GLU A 130 -13.06 -15.07 8.76
C GLU A 130 -13.76 -14.97 7.40
N MET A 131 -15.06 -15.28 7.35
CA MET A 131 -15.88 -15.12 6.14
C MET A 131 -15.89 -13.66 5.66
N CYS A 132 -16.16 -12.69 6.55
CA CYS A 132 -16.15 -11.28 6.20
C CYS A 132 -14.79 -10.83 5.65
N ALA A 133 -13.70 -11.24 6.31
CA ALA A 133 -12.35 -10.95 5.85
C ALA A 133 -12.06 -11.56 4.46
N GLY A 134 -12.53 -12.79 4.21
CA GLY A 134 -12.43 -13.47 2.92
C GLY A 134 -13.22 -12.79 1.82
N ILE A 135 -14.40 -12.25 2.14
CA ILE A 135 -15.23 -11.46 1.21
C ILE A 135 -14.51 -10.18 0.81
N ILE A 136 -13.97 -9.42 1.77
CA ILE A 136 -13.22 -8.18 1.49
C ILE A 136 -12.01 -8.48 0.58
N GLU A 137 -11.29 -9.57 0.86
CA GLU A 137 -10.17 -10.02 0.05
C GLU A 137 -10.60 -10.39 -1.38
N ALA A 138 -11.73 -11.08 -1.54
CA ALA A 138 -12.28 -11.42 -2.85
C ALA A 138 -12.66 -10.15 -3.65
N LEU A 139 -13.31 -9.18 -3.02
CA LEU A 139 -13.65 -7.91 -3.67
C LEU A 139 -12.42 -7.12 -4.09
N LYS A 140 -11.34 -7.14 -3.28
CA LYS A 140 -10.05 -6.53 -3.63
C LYS A 140 -9.50 -7.14 -4.92
N ASN A 141 -9.56 -8.47 -5.04
CA ASN A 141 -9.13 -9.19 -6.24
C ASN A 141 -10.01 -8.88 -7.45
N LEU A 142 -11.33 -8.70 -7.24
CA LEU A 142 -12.27 -8.34 -8.29
C LEU A 142 -11.97 -6.96 -8.88
N ILE A 143 -11.81 -5.92 -8.05
CA ILE A 143 -11.54 -4.57 -8.58
C ILE A 143 -10.14 -4.47 -9.23
N GLY A 144 -9.21 -5.32 -8.82
CA GLY A 144 -7.87 -5.43 -9.39
C GLY A 144 -7.75 -6.37 -10.58
N CYS A 145 -8.84 -7.00 -11.03
CA CYS A 145 -8.78 -7.99 -12.10
C CYS A 145 -8.61 -7.35 -13.49
N SER A 146 -8.07 -8.15 -14.43
CA SER A 146 -8.11 -7.81 -15.84
C SER A 146 -9.45 -8.20 -16.44
N PHE A 147 -9.95 -7.41 -17.38
CA PHE A 147 -11.23 -7.67 -18.05
C PHE A 147 -11.18 -7.39 -19.55
N VAL A 148 -12.04 -8.09 -20.29
CA VAL A 148 -12.25 -7.89 -21.73
C VAL A 148 -13.20 -6.73 -21.95
N PHE A 149 -12.88 -5.88 -22.94
CA PHE A 149 -13.68 -4.73 -23.34
C PHE A 149 -13.55 -4.49 -24.85
N SER A 150 -14.47 -3.72 -25.40
CA SER A 150 -14.55 -3.40 -26.82
C SER A 150 -14.04 -1.99 -27.07
N GLN A 151 -13.30 -1.82 -28.17
CA GLN A 151 -12.84 -0.53 -28.67
C GLN A 151 -13.39 -0.28 -30.08
N THR A 152 -13.91 0.91 -30.31
CA THR A 152 -14.23 1.39 -31.66
C THR A 152 -13.01 2.12 -32.20
N LYS A 153 -12.55 1.73 -33.39
CA LYS A 153 -11.45 2.39 -34.09
C LYS A 153 -11.95 3.14 -35.32
N ASN A 154 -11.34 4.27 -35.64
CA ASN A 154 -11.59 4.96 -36.90
C ASN A 154 -10.91 4.22 -38.08
N GLY A 155 -11.12 4.72 -39.30
CA GLY A 155 -10.50 4.16 -40.52
C GLY A 155 -8.97 4.19 -40.55
N TYR A 156 -8.32 4.90 -39.62
CA TYR A 156 -6.86 4.96 -39.46
C TYR A 156 -6.35 4.04 -38.34
N GLY A 157 -7.22 3.25 -37.72
CA GLY A 157 -6.87 2.33 -36.63
C GLY A 157 -6.72 3.01 -35.25
N MET A 158 -7.01 4.31 -35.12
CA MET A 158 -7.00 5.01 -33.84
C MET A 158 -8.28 4.69 -33.05
N VAL A 159 -8.15 4.42 -31.75
CA VAL A 159 -9.28 4.19 -30.85
C VAL A 159 -10.03 5.50 -30.62
N ILE A 160 -11.32 5.52 -30.98
CA ILE A 160 -12.22 6.67 -30.82
C ILE A 160 -13.30 6.46 -29.75
N ALA A 161 -13.53 5.22 -29.32
CA ALA A 161 -14.40 4.90 -28.19
C ALA A 161 -13.99 3.58 -27.52
N SER A 162 -14.32 3.42 -26.24
CA SER A 162 -14.09 2.20 -25.44
C SER A 162 -15.22 2.05 -24.42
N ASN A 163 -15.72 0.83 -24.22
CA ASN A 163 -16.69 0.54 -23.16
C ASN A 163 -16.04 0.15 -21.82
N ALA A 164 -14.71 0.26 -21.68
CA ALA A 164 -14.01 -0.03 -20.43
C ALA A 164 -14.52 0.82 -19.24
N ASN A 165 -14.93 2.06 -19.51
CA ASN A 165 -15.45 3.00 -18.50
C ASN A 165 -16.70 2.48 -17.79
N GLU A 166 -17.54 1.71 -18.47
CA GLU A 166 -18.71 1.08 -17.85
C GLU A 166 -18.30 0.04 -16.80
N THR A 167 -17.19 -0.66 -17.02
CA THR A 167 -16.66 -1.62 -16.04
C THR A 167 -15.99 -0.93 -14.87
N TYR A 168 -15.25 0.15 -15.13
CA TYR A 168 -14.72 0.98 -14.04
C TYR A 168 -15.84 1.58 -13.18
N ALA A 169 -16.94 2.02 -13.76
CA ALA A 169 -18.11 2.48 -13.02
C ALA A 169 -18.71 1.38 -12.11
N ILE A 170 -18.71 0.13 -12.56
CA ILE A 170 -19.11 -1.01 -11.73
C ILE A 170 -18.14 -1.21 -10.56
N PHE A 171 -16.82 -1.11 -10.80
CA PHE A 171 -15.83 -1.21 -9.73
C PHE A 171 -15.93 -0.07 -8.71
N VAL A 172 -16.18 1.18 -9.17
CA VAL A 172 -16.52 2.33 -8.31
C VAL A 172 -17.68 1.97 -7.37
N GLN A 173 -18.74 1.35 -7.90
CA GLN A 173 -19.89 0.94 -7.11
C GLN A 173 -19.52 -0.16 -6.09
N THR A 174 -18.66 -1.11 -6.46
CA THR A 174 -18.13 -2.11 -5.51
C THR A 174 -17.43 -1.43 -4.33
N VAL A 175 -16.57 -0.44 -4.58
CA VAL A 175 -15.87 0.29 -3.50
C VAL A 175 -16.85 1.02 -2.59
N LYS A 176 -17.86 1.70 -3.16
CA LYS A 176 -18.91 2.39 -2.39
C LYS A 176 -19.75 1.44 -1.55
N ASN A 177 -20.13 0.29 -2.11
CA ASN A 177 -20.90 -0.71 -1.40
C ASN A 177 -20.08 -1.33 -0.26
N LEU A 178 -18.78 -1.59 -0.48
CA LEU A 178 -17.92 -2.06 0.61
C LEU A 178 -17.84 -1.03 1.75
N LYS A 179 -17.71 0.27 1.45
CA LYS A 179 -17.71 1.31 2.50
C LYS A 179 -18.99 1.26 3.33
N LYS A 180 -20.14 1.18 2.68
CA LYS A 180 -21.42 1.05 3.39
C LYS A 180 -21.46 -0.21 4.27
N VAL A 181 -21.02 -1.35 3.73
CA VAL A 181 -20.95 -2.60 4.49
C VAL A 181 -20.02 -2.48 5.69
N MET A 182 -18.85 -1.86 5.54
CA MET A 182 -17.94 -1.60 6.66
C MET A 182 -18.57 -0.73 7.72
N ASP A 183 -19.27 0.34 7.34
CA ASP A 183 -19.99 1.21 8.28
C ASP A 183 -21.07 0.46 9.07
N ASP A 184 -21.80 -0.44 8.42
CA ASP A 184 -22.84 -1.26 9.03
C ASP A 184 -22.24 -2.36 9.93
N LEU A 185 -21.10 -2.97 9.54
CA LEU A 185 -20.38 -3.96 10.34
C LEU A 185 -19.78 -3.33 11.60
N SER A 186 -19.13 -2.17 11.50
CA SER A 186 -18.54 -1.47 12.65
C SER A 186 -19.58 -1.02 13.67
N GLN A 187 -20.82 -0.72 13.25
CA GLN A 187 -21.93 -0.46 14.17
C GLN A 187 -22.34 -1.69 15.00
N LYS A 188 -22.18 -2.90 14.44
CA LYS A 188 -22.48 -4.16 15.14
C LYS A 188 -21.33 -4.56 16.05
N ALA A 189 -20.12 -4.58 15.51
CA ALA A 189 -18.92 -4.76 16.29
C ALA A 189 -17.72 -4.24 15.52
N ASP A 190 -17.00 -3.33 16.19
CA ASP A 190 -15.82 -2.73 15.65
C ASP A 190 -14.61 -3.68 15.82
N LYS A 191 -14.19 -4.32 14.73
CA LYS A 191 -13.13 -5.34 14.73
C LYS A 191 -11.92 -4.86 13.95
N LEU A 192 -10.79 -4.75 14.64
CA LEU A 192 -9.50 -4.34 14.09
C LEU A 192 -9.09 -5.12 12.83
N SER A 193 -9.35 -6.43 12.79
CA SER A 193 -9.01 -7.27 11.64
C SER A 193 -9.78 -6.90 10.38
N LEU A 194 -11.04 -6.48 10.50
CA LEU A 194 -11.86 -6.06 9.35
C LEU A 194 -11.41 -4.69 8.83
N HIS A 195 -11.11 -3.75 9.72
CA HIS A 195 -10.56 -2.44 9.34
C HIS A 195 -9.22 -2.57 8.61
N ARG A 196 -8.32 -3.45 9.07
CA ARG A 196 -7.07 -3.76 8.34
C ARG A 196 -7.34 -4.28 6.92
N LYS A 197 -8.33 -5.17 6.75
CA LYS A 197 -8.73 -5.69 5.43
C LYS A 197 -9.36 -4.62 4.54
N ALA A 198 -10.18 -3.73 5.10
CA ALA A 198 -10.77 -2.60 4.38
C ALA A 198 -9.69 -1.61 3.91
N LEU A 199 -8.72 -1.28 4.78
CA LEU A 199 -7.59 -0.42 4.43
C LEU A 199 -6.78 -0.99 3.26
N ASP A 200 -6.47 -2.29 3.28
CA ASP A 200 -5.81 -2.98 2.17
C ASP A 200 -6.60 -2.85 0.86
N PHE A 201 -7.92 -3.06 0.94
CA PHE A 201 -8.82 -2.90 -0.19
C PHE A 201 -8.80 -1.47 -0.76
N TYR A 202 -8.92 -0.44 0.10
CA TYR A 202 -8.95 0.96 -0.34
C TYR A 202 -7.61 1.41 -0.92
N ASN A 203 -6.50 0.93 -0.38
CA ASN A 203 -5.17 1.20 -0.95
C ASN A 203 -5.01 0.60 -2.35
N VAL A 204 -5.53 -0.61 -2.58
CA VAL A 204 -5.59 -1.17 -3.94
C VAL A 204 -6.48 -0.31 -4.83
N ALA A 205 -7.70 0.03 -4.37
CA ALA A 205 -8.60 0.89 -5.13
C ALA A 205 -7.97 2.24 -5.52
N LYS A 206 -7.21 2.85 -4.60
CA LYS A 206 -6.45 4.08 -4.81
C LYS A 206 -5.33 3.94 -5.86
N ALA A 207 -4.64 2.81 -5.85
CA ALA A 207 -3.50 2.55 -6.73
C ALA A 207 -3.90 2.18 -8.16
N LEU A 208 -5.13 1.73 -8.38
CA LEU A 208 -5.60 1.32 -9.70
C LEU A 208 -5.74 2.51 -10.65
N SER A 209 -5.26 2.32 -11.88
CA SER A 209 -5.34 3.31 -12.97
C SER A 209 -6.72 3.34 -13.62
N TRP A 210 -7.72 3.80 -12.86
CA TRP A 210 -9.07 3.98 -13.38
C TRP A 210 -9.07 5.05 -14.48
N ASP A 211 -10.06 5.02 -15.37
CA ASP A 211 -10.22 6.12 -16.33
C ASP A 211 -10.38 7.46 -15.60
N TYR A 212 -10.09 8.56 -16.29
CA TYR A 212 -10.11 9.89 -15.67
C TYR A 212 -11.43 10.20 -14.98
N THR A 213 -12.56 9.82 -15.59
CA THR A 213 -13.91 10.10 -15.06
C THR A 213 -14.17 9.32 -13.77
N SER A 214 -13.93 8.01 -13.76
CA SER A 214 -14.14 7.18 -12.57
C SER A 214 -13.15 7.53 -11.47
N LYS A 215 -11.91 7.88 -11.82
CA LYS A 215 -10.89 8.32 -10.88
C LYS A 215 -11.31 9.60 -10.17
N VAL A 216 -11.74 10.63 -10.91
CA VAL A 216 -12.22 11.89 -10.32
C VAL A 216 -13.47 11.65 -9.46
N ALA A 217 -14.35 10.74 -9.89
CA ALA A 217 -15.61 10.47 -9.20
C ALA A 217 -15.46 9.84 -7.80
N ILE A 218 -14.32 9.22 -7.47
CA ILE A 218 -14.13 8.55 -6.18
C ILE A 218 -12.83 8.90 -5.46
N SER A 219 -11.84 9.53 -6.11
CA SER A 219 -10.50 9.65 -5.51
C SER A 219 -10.50 10.43 -4.19
N ASN A 220 -11.36 11.43 -4.05
CA ASN A 220 -11.52 12.17 -2.79
C ASN A 220 -12.13 11.28 -1.71
N ASP A 221 -13.14 10.50 -2.06
CA ASP A 221 -13.79 9.56 -1.16
C ASP A 221 -12.82 8.47 -0.69
N ILE A 222 -12.06 7.85 -1.60
CA ILE A 222 -11.07 6.82 -1.25
C ILE A 222 -9.99 7.38 -0.34
N ASN A 223 -9.43 8.56 -0.63
CA ASN A 223 -8.41 9.16 0.24
C ASN A 223 -8.98 9.40 1.65
N LYS A 224 -10.20 9.95 1.73
CA LYS A 224 -10.89 10.13 2.99
C LYS A 224 -11.09 8.80 3.72
N TRP A 225 -11.55 7.76 3.04
CA TRP A 225 -11.78 6.45 3.66
C TRP A 225 -10.48 5.78 4.11
N VAL A 226 -9.38 5.93 3.37
CA VAL A 226 -8.05 5.47 3.82
C VAL A 226 -7.66 6.17 5.13
N ASP A 227 -7.85 7.49 5.22
CA ASP A 227 -7.53 8.26 6.43
C ASP A 227 -8.43 7.85 7.61
N GLU A 228 -9.72 7.65 7.37
CA GLU A 228 -10.69 7.16 8.37
C GLU A 228 -10.29 5.77 8.89
N GLU A 229 -9.99 4.82 8.00
CA GLU A 229 -9.57 3.46 8.36
C GLU A 229 -8.27 3.47 9.16
N MET A 230 -7.28 4.28 8.78
CA MET A 230 -6.03 4.40 9.52
C MET A 230 -6.25 4.93 10.94
N GLN A 231 -7.13 5.93 11.11
CA GLN A 231 -7.46 6.48 12.42
C GLN A 231 -8.21 5.47 13.29
N THR A 232 -9.17 4.73 12.73
CA THR A 232 -9.90 3.69 13.43
C THR A 232 -8.98 2.56 13.87
N ILE A 233 -8.09 2.10 12.99
CA ILE A 233 -7.07 1.07 13.31
C ILE A 233 -6.21 1.50 14.49
N GLU A 234 -5.68 2.72 14.47
CA GLU A 234 -4.85 3.23 15.57
C GLU A 234 -5.66 3.34 16.88
N THR A 235 -6.91 3.79 16.80
CA THR A 235 -7.80 3.88 17.96
C THR A 235 -8.06 2.51 18.58
N LEU A 236 -8.44 1.52 17.77
CA LEU A 236 -8.70 0.16 18.23
C LEU A 236 -7.45 -0.54 18.77
N ARG A 237 -6.29 -0.30 18.13
CA ARG A 237 -5.00 -0.81 18.58
C ARG A 237 -4.62 -0.26 19.96
N ARG A 238 -4.94 1.02 20.24
CA ARG A 238 -4.65 1.64 21.54
C ARG A 238 -5.49 1.12 22.69
N ILE A 239 -6.73 0.66 22.45
CA ILE A 239 -7.63 0.18 23.52
C ILE A 239 -6.96 -0.87 24.43
N PRO A 240 -6.43 -2.01 23.93
CA PRO A 240 -5.78 -3.00 24.78
C PRO A 240 -4.48 -2.50 25.41
N ILE A 241 -3.73 -1.65 24.70
CA ILE A 241 -2.48 -1.05 25.20
C ILE A 241 -2.76 -0.14 26.40
N ASP A 242 -3.75 0.74 26.29
CA ASP A 242 -4.16 1.65 27.35
C ASP A 242 -4.75 0.88 28.54
N ALA A 243 -5.50 -0.19 28.28
CA ALA A 243 -5.98 -1.09 29.33
C ALA A 243 -4.83 -1.77 30.08
N TYR A 244 -3.83 -2.32 29.38
CA TYR A 244 -2.63 -2.91 29.97
C TYR A 244 -1.92 -1.90 30.87
N TRP A 245 -1.64 -0.71 30.36
CA TRP A 245 -0.90 0.31 31.10
C TRP A 245 -1.67 0.92 32.27
N LYS A 246 -3.00 0.84 32.26
CA LYS A 246 -3.85 1.19 33.39
C LYS A 246 -3.69 0.18 34.54
N GLU A 247 -3.54 -1.10 34.22
CA GLU A 247 -3.29 -2.17 35.20
C GLU A 247 -1.82 -2.23 35.65
N HIS A 248 -0.90 -1.74 34.81
CA HIS A 248 0.55 -1.78 35.03
C HIS A 248 1.14 -0.38 35.25
N ALA A 249 0.47 0.45 36.07
CA ALA A 249 0.84 1.85 36.27
C ALA A 249 2.24 2.04 36.90
N GLU A 250 2.66 1.13 37.79
CA GLU A 250 4.00 1.15 38.40
C GLU A 250 5.09 0.86 37.38
N GLU A 251 4.90 -0.18 36.56
CA GLU A 251 5.81 -0.52 35.45
C GLU A 251 5.91 0.64 34.46
N ARG A 252 4.77 1.24 34.09
CA ARG A 252 4.73 2.42 33.21
C ARG A 252 5.57 3.57 33.77
N THR A 253 5.40 3.86 35.06
CA THR A 253 6.10 4.97 35.72
C THR A 253 7.60 4.71 35.80
N ALA A 254 8.00 3.46 36.04
CA ALA A 254 9.40 3.05 36.05
C ALA A 254 10.05 3.24 34.67
N LEU A 255 9.39 2.77 33.60
CA LEU A 255 9.87 2.94 32.22
C LEU A 255 9.91 4.40 31.79
N GLU A 256 8.91 5.21 32.15
CA GLU A 256 8.93 6.65 31.86
C GLU A 256 10.08 7.34 32.58
N THR A 257 10.33 6.99 33.85
CA THR A 257 11.46 7.53 34.61
C THR A 257 12.79 7.12 33.97
N GLU A 258 12.92 5.86 33.55
CA GLU A 258 14.09 5.36 32.84
C GLU A 258 14.34 6.13 31.53
N LYS A 259 13.28 6.35 30.75
CA LYS A 259 13.32 7.14 29.51
C LYS A 259 13.78 8.57 29.76
N GLN A 260 13.20 9.25 30.76
CA GLN A 260 13.58 10.63 31.10
C GLN A 260 15.03 10.72 31.56
N ASN A 261 15.51 9.74 32.35
CA ASN A 261 16.92 9.69 32.77
C ASN A 261 17.86 9.48 31.57
N ALA A 262 17.51 8.60 30.63
CA ALA A 262 18.31 8.37 29.43
C ALA A 262 18.39 9.64 28.55
N LEU A 263 17.27 10.34 28.37
CA LEU A 263 17.23 11.61 27.63
C LEU A 263 18.06 12.71 28.31
N ALA A 264 17.96 12.84 29.64
CA ALA A 264 18.77 13.80 30.39
C ALA A 264 20.27 13.51 30.29
N GLU A 265 20.69 12.24 30.30
CA GLU A 265 22.09 11.88 30.11
C GLU A 265 22.57 12.13 28.67
N ILE A 266 21.72 11.91 27.66
CA ILE A 266 22.03 12.31 26.26
C ILE A 266 22.26 13.81 26.16
N GLU A 267 21.38 14.62 26.75
CA GLU A 267 21.51 16.09 26.74
C GLU A 267 22.82 16.52 27.41
N LYS A 268 23.16 15.91 28.55
CA LYS A 268 24.43 16.15 29.24
C LYS A 268 25.64 15.78 28.39
N LEU A 269 25.65 14.59 27.78
CA LEU A 269 26.77 14.14 26.91
C LEU A 269 26.95 15.07 25.70
N ASN A 270 25.84 15.54 25.09
CA ASN A 270 25.90 16.53 24.02
C ASN A 270 26.52 17.84 24.50
N GLY A 271 26.14 18.33 25.68
CA GLY A 271 26.76 19.52 26.28
C GLY A 271 28.27 19.34 26.54
N GLU A 272 28.70 18.13 26.94
CA GLU A 272 30.11 17.80 27.11
C GLU A 272 30.87 17.81 25.77
N ILE A 273 30.27 17.27 24.69
CA ILE A 273 30.83 17.34 23.33
C ILE A 273 30.97 18.80 22.87
N GLU A 274 29.95 19.64 23.09
CA GLU A 274 29.98 21.05 22.72
C GLU A 274 31.07 21.85 23.47
N SER A 275 31.46 21.38 24.66
CA SER A 275 32.54 21.98 25.45
C SER A 275 33.95 21.59 24.99
N LEU A 276 34.09 20.61 24.08
CA LEU A 276 35.38 20.18 23.56
C LEU A 276 36.05 21.30 22.75
N ALA A 277 37.38 21.39 22.88
CA ALA A 277 38.17 22.35 22.12
C ALA A 277 38.05 22.09 20.61
N GLU A 278 38.00 20.82 20.21
CA GLU A 278 37.81 20.37 18.84
C GLU A 278 36.47 20.82 18.25
N TYR A 279 35.41 20.83 19.07
CA TYR A 279 34.09 21.32 18.66
C TYR A 279 34.13 22.83 18.41
N THR A 280 34.71 23.58 19.36
CA THR A 280 34.88 25.03 19.22
C THR A 280 35.70 25.36 17.98
N ALA A 281 36.79 24.64 17.73
CA ALA A 281 37.62 24.82 16.54
C ALA A 281 36.87 24.54 15.24
N CYS A 282 36.01 23.51 15.19
CA CYS A 282 35.15 23.26 14.04
C CYS A 282 34.21 24.45 13.80
N LYS A 283 33.54 24.93 14.84
CA LYS A 283 32.61 26.05 14.75
C LYS A 283 33.27 27.34 14.26
N GLU A 284 34.46 27.66 14.76
CA GLU A 284 35.24 28.82 14.31
C GLU A 284 35.59 28.74 12.82
N ILE A 285 35.96 27.55 12.32
CA ILE A 285 36.24 27.33 10.89
C ILE A 285 34.97 27.41 10.05
N GLU A 286 33.83 26.90 10.54
CA GLU A 286 32.54 27.01 9.86
C GLU A 286 32.08 28.48 9.75
N ASP A 287 32.29 29.28 10.79
CA ASP A 287 32.04 30.72 10.77
C ASP A 287 32.99 31.45 9.81
N GLU A 288 34.26 31.05 9.73
CA GLU A 288 35.23 31.56 8.73
C GLU A 288 34.76 31.26 7.30
N LEU A 289 34.33 30.03 7.02
CA LEU A 289 33.82 29.62 5.71
C LEU A 289 32.58 30.39 5.32
N LYS A 290 31.65 30.59 6.25
CA LYS A 290 30.44 31.39 6.02
C LYS A 290 30.80 32.84 5.64
N ASN A 291 31.73 33.46 6.36
CA ASN A 291 32.21 34.80 6.03
C ASN A 291 32.90 34.85 4.65
N LEU A 292 33.70 33.83 4.31
CA LEU A 292 34.32 33.73 2.98
C LEU A 292 33.27 33.56 1.87
N ASP A 293 32.20 32.83 2.11
CA ASP A 293 31.08 32.70 1.18
C ASP A 293 30.31 34.00 0.98
N ASP A 294 30.06 34.74 2.06
CA ASP A 294 29.45 36.06 2.00
C ASP A 294 30.33 37.05 1.20
N GLN A 295 31.66 37.02 1.39
CA GLN A 295 32.62 37.81 0.62
C GLN A 295 32.66 37.39 -0.86
N LEU A 296 32.61 36.09 -1.16
CA LEU A 296 32.56 35.57 -2.53
C LEU A 296 31.26 35.95 -3.25
N ALA A 297 30.13 35.97 -2.54
CA ALA A 297 28.86 36.47 -3.06
C ALA A 297 28.95 37.98 -3.38
N GLY A 298 29.62 38.77 -2.53
CA GLY A 298 29.89 40.19 -2.74
C GLY A 298 30.82 40.52 -3.92
N THR A 299 31.72 39.59 -4.30
CA THR A 299 32.67 39.75 -5.42
C THR A 299 32.15 39.21 -6.77
N GLY A 300 30.88 38.80 -6.84
CA GLY A 300 30.22 38.38 -8.09
C GLY A 300 30.01 39.51 -9.11
N VAL A 301 29.71 39.15 -10.36
CA VAL A 301 29.44 40.11 -11.47
C VAL A 301 28.38 41.13 -11.05
N ALA A 302 27.33 40.71 -10.34
CA ALA A 302 26.30 41.61 -9.82
C ALA A 302 26.81 42.62 -8.78
N GLY A 303 27.71 42.22 -7.86
CA GLY A 303 28.34 43.12 -6.89
C GLY A 303 29.29 44.12 -7.55
N ILE A 304 30.05 43.65 -8.54
CA ILE A 304 30.90 44.49 -9.40
C ILE A 304 30.05 45.52 -10.16
N PHE A 305 28.94 45.14 -10.79
CA PHE A 305 28.05 46.07 -11.50
C PHE A 305 27.31 47.06 -10.57
N LYS A 306 26.98 46.67 -9.33
CA LYS A 306 26.30 47.53 -8.34
C LYS A 306 27.19 48.68 -7.84
N GLU A 307 28.47 48.40 -7.57
CA GLU A 307 29.46 49.43 -7.23
C GLU A 307 29.87 50.27 -8.46
N LEU A 308 30.01 49.65 -9.63
CA LEU A 308 30.32 50.36 -10.87
C LEU A 308 29.20 51.31 -11.30
N GLY A 309 27.93 50.92 -11.14
CA GLY A 309 26.78 51.79 -11.41
C GLY A 309 26.68 52.98 -10.44
N SER A 310 27.22 52.84 -9.23
CA SER A 310 27.29 53.91 -8.22
C SER A 310 28.46 54.87 -8.51
N SER A 311 29.62 54.35 -8.91
CA SER A 311 30.82 55.15 -9.22
C SER A 311 30.77 55.85 -10.60
N ALA A 312 30.10 55.25 -11.59
CA ALA A 312 29.95 55.82 -12.93
C ALA A 312 29.08 57.09 -12.97
N LYS A 313 28.17 57.26 -12.00
CA LYS A 313 27.38 58.50 -11.83
C LYS A 313 28.23 59.71 -11.39
N GLU A 314 29.45 59.49 -10.90
CA GLU A 314 30.18 60.52 -10.15
C GLU A 314 31.43 61.07 -10.89
N LYS A 315 32.00 60.35 -11.88
CA LYS A 315 33.37 60.70 -12.38
C LYS A 315 33.63 60.81 -13.89
N GLY A 316 32.65 60.56 -14.78
CA GLY A 316 32.81 60.80 -16.23
C GLY A 316 33.90 59.97 -16.93
N PHE A 317 33.94 60.04 -18.26
CA PHE A 317 34.54 59.08 -19.21
C PHE A 317 36.07 58.83 -19.13
N LYS A 318 36.81 59.48 -18.22
CA LYS A 318 38.25 59.22 -17.97
C LYS A 318 38.52 57.91 -17.21
N SER A 319 37.49 57.17 -16.79
CA SER A 319 37.64 56.02 -15.88
C SER A 319 37.87 54.66 -16.55
N ILE A 320 37.80 54.51 -17.88
CA ILE A 320 37.84 53.19 -18.56
C ILE A 320 39.18 52.44 -18.37
N LEU A 321 40.31 53.15 -18.26
CA LEU A 321 41.60 52.54 -17.95
C LEU A 321 41.71 52.11 -16.48
N GLY A 322 41.25 52.94 -15.53
CA GLY A 322 41.20 52.57 -14.11
C GLY A 322 40.18 51.45 -13.80
N LEU A 323 39.16 51.29 -14.66
CA LEU A 323 38.20 50.20 -14.60
C LEU A 323 38.82 48.84 -14.92
N LYS A 324 39.76 48.79 -15.85
CA LYS A 324 40.48 47.54 -16.19
C LYS A 324 41.34 47.08 -15.01
N ASP A 325 42.04 48.00 -14.37
CA ASP A 325 42.88 47.70 -13.20
C ASP A 325 42.01 47.31 -11.99
N SER A 326 40.87 47.98 -11.79
CA SER A 326 39.91 47.63 -10.72
C SER A 326 39.27 46.25 -10.93
N VAL A 327 38.88 45.92 -12.16
CA VAL A 327 38.35 44.59 -12.51
C VAL A 327 39.43 43.51 -12.36
N SER A 328 40.66 43.78 -12.80
CA SER A 328 41.78 42.85 -12.65
C SER A 328 42.12 42.60 -11.18
N ASN A 329 42.11 43.63 -10.35
CA ASN A 329 42.33 43.50 -8.90
C ASN A 329 41.22 42.67 -8.25
N LYS A 330 39.94 42.94 -8.55
CA LYS A 330 38.82 42.14 -8.01
C LYS A 330 38.80 40.69 -8.49
N MET A 331 39.27 40.41 -9.71
CA MET A 331 39.45 39.03 -10.18
C MET A 331 40.56 38.31 -9.41
N ASN A 332 41.65 39.00 -9.08
CA ASN A 332 42.71 38.46 -8.24
C ASN A 332 42.23 38.24 -6.80
N ASP A 333 41.49 39.18 -6.22
CA ASP A 333 40.88 39.06 -4.88
C ASP A 333 39.92 37.87 -4.81
N LYS A 334 39.09 37.67 -5.86
CA LYS A 334 38.21 36.50 -5.95
C LYS A 334 38.98 35.18 -6.03
N LYS A 335 40.12 35.16 -6.71
CA LYS A 335 40.98 33.97 -6.80
C LYS A 335 41.62 33.68 -5.44
N ASP A 336 42.07 34.70 -4.72
CA ASP A 336 42.63 34.60 -3.38
C ASP A 336 41.59 34.10 -2.36
N LEU A 337 40.37 34.67 -2.38
CA LEU A 337 39.25 34.23 -1.54
C LEU A 337 38.87 32.76 -1.79
N LYS A 338 38.88 32.32 -3.05
CA LYS A 338 38.65 30.91 -3.39
C LYS A 338 39.74 29.99 -2.84
N SER A 339 41.00 30.42 -2.89
CA SER A 339 42.11 29.66 -2.30
C SER A 339 41.94 29.53 -0.78
N LYS A 340 41.67 30.65 -0.10
CA LYS A 340 41.41 30.68 1.34
C LYS A 340 40.23 29.80 1.74
N LYS A 341 39.14 29.82 0.95
CA LYS A 341 38.00 28.92 1.16
C LYS A 341 38.41 27.45 1.05
N SER A 342 39.15 27.09 -0.01
CA SER A 342 39.63 25.72 -0.18
C SER A 342 40.55 25.27 0.97
N ASP A 343 41.40 26.15 1.48
CA ASP A 343 42.27 25.85 2.62
C ASP A 343 41.48 25.71 3.93
N ALA A 344 40.47 26.56 4.14
CA ALA A 344 39.56 26.48 5.29
C ALA A 344 38.69 25.21 5.25
N GLU A 345 38.21 24.78 4.06
CA GLU A 345 37.49 23.51 3.89
C GLU A 345 38.37 22.32 4.28
N LYS A 346 39.65 22.32 3.89
CA LYS A 346 40.59 21.27 4.29
C LYS A 346 40.84 21.26 5.80
N ARG A 347 41.02 22.44 6.41
CA ARG A 347 41.15 22.57 7.87
C ARG A 347 39.91 22.09 8.60
N LEU A 348 38.72 22.36 8.06
CA LEU A 348 37.45 21.90 8.64
C LEU A 348 37.39 20.38 8.64
N GLU A 349 37.77 19.73 7.55
CA GLU A 349 37.78 18.27 7.46
C GLU A 349 38.74 17.65 8.48
N GLU A 350 39.95 18.21 8.62
CA GLU A 350 40.92 17.79 9.63
C GLU A 350 40.40 18.02 11.06
N ALA A 351 39.74 19.14 11.33
CA ALA A 351 39.13 19.45 12.63
C ALA A 351 37.98 18.50 12.95
N LYS A 352 37.12 18.19 11.97
CA LYS A 352 36.02 17.23 12.11
C LYS A 352 36.53 15.83 12.42
N SER A 353 37.61 15.39 11.77
CA SER A 353 38.26 14.12 12.10
C SER A 353 38.78 14.08 13.54
N ARG A 354 39.34 15.17 14.05
CA ARG A 354 39.78 15.26 15.46
C ARG A 354 38.59 15.26 16.43
N LEU A 355 37.54 16.00 16.10
CA LEU A 355 36.30 16.02 16.89
C LEU A 355 35.67 14.63 16.94
N ASP A 356 35.64 13.90 15.82
CA ASP A 356 35.11 12.54 15.77
C ASP A 356 35.88 11.60 16.72
N ILE A 357 37.21 11.68 16.71
CA ILE A 357 38.06 10.91 17.64
C ILE A 357 37.80 11.33 19.10
N ALA A 358 37.74 12.63 19.39
CA ALA A 358 37.56 13.15 20.75
C ALA A 358 36.15 12.88 21.31
N SER A 359 35.14 12.86 20.44
CA SER A 359 33.73 12.64 20.80
C SER A 359 33.30 11.18 20.71
N LYS A 360 34.15 10.28 20.23
CA LYS A 360 33.82 8.87 19.94
C LYS A 360 33.11 8.16 21.09
N ASP A 361 33.70 8.17 22.28
CA ASP A 361 33.16 7.47 23.45
C ASP A 361 31.82 8.07 23.91
N PHE A 362 31.62 9.38 23.71
CA PHE A 362 30.34 10.05 24.00
C PHE A 362 29.28 9.63 22.98
N ASN A 363 29.62 9.63 21.69
CA ASN A 363 28.72 9.24 20.61
C ASN A 363 28.28 7.77 20.75
N GLU A 364 29.19 6.86 21.08
CA GLU A 364 28.85 5.45 21.32
C GLU A 364 27.85 5.27 22.47
N LYS A 365 28.00 6.05 23.56
CA LYS A 365 27.04 6.07 24.66
C LYS A 365 25.70 6.68 24.26
N ILE A 366 25.71 7.80 23.53
CA ILE A 366 24.49 8.44 23.02
C ILE A 366 23.69 7.47 22.15
N ILE A 367 24.35 6.75 21.24
CA ILE A 367 23.70 5.73 20.40
C ILE A 367 23.06 4.64 21.25
N THR A 368 23.75 4.17 22.29
CA THR A 368 23.23 3.14 23.21
C THR A 368 22.00 3.65 23.97
N LEU A 369 22.05 4.87 24.50
CA LEU A 369 20.93 5.50 25.20
C LEU A 369 19.74 5.76 24.27
N GLN A 370 19.99 6.20 23.04
CA GLN A 370 18.95 6.39 22.02
C GLN A 370 18.29 5.06 21.66
N SER A 371 19.07 3.99 21.51
CA SER A 371 18.53 2.64 21.32
C SER A 371 17.60 2.25 22.47
N ARG A 372 18.02 2.52 23.72
CA ARG A 372 17.20 2.21 24.89
C ARG A 372 15.91 3.03 24.95
N VAL A 373 15.95 4.31 24.59
CA VAL A 373 14.76 5.16 24.47
C VAL A 373 13.78 4.58 23.44
N ASN A 374 14.30 4.15 22.28
CA ASN A 374 13.48 3.53 21.24
C ASN A 374 12.85 2.21 21.72
N GLU A 375 13.59 1.36 22.43
CA GLU A 375 13.05 0.12 23.03
C GLU A 375 11.90 0.41 24.02
N ILE A 376 12.04 1.45 24.85
CA ILE A 376 10.98 1.85 25.79
C ILE A 376 9.75 2.35 25.02
N ASP A 377 9.95 3.15 23.97
CA ASP A 377 8.86 3.62 23.11
C ASP A 377 8.16 2.47 22.37
N GLU A 378 8.90 1.45 21.94
CA GLU A 378 8.34 0.23 21.37
C GLU A 378 7.52 -0.55 22.41
N GLU A 379 8.02 -0.69 23.64
CA GLU A 379 7.27 -1.36 24.72
C GLU A 379 5.97 -0.63 25.07
N PHE A 380 5.97 0.72 25.05
CA PHE A 380 4.74 1.50 25.25
C PHE A 380 3.69 1.28 24.16
N ASN A 381 4.10 0.93 22.93
CA ASN A 381 3.22 0.80 21.77
C ASN A 381 3.05 -0.65 21.28
N LYS A 382 3.59 -1.62 22.02
CA LYS A 382 3.55 -3.04 21.65
C LYS A 382 2.12 -3.55 21.65
N ASP A 383 1.72 -4.25 20.58
CA ASP A 383 0.42 -4.94 20.54
C ASP A 383 0.36 -5.98 21.68
N ARG A 384 -0.64 -5.85 22.56
CA ARG A 384 -0.82 -6.68 23.78
C ARG A 384 -2.07 -7.55 23.67
#